data_AF-A0A3S0KPE1-F1
#
_entry.id   AF-A0A3S0KPE1-F1
#
_cell.length_a   1.000
_cell.length_b   1.000
_cell.length_c   1.000
_cell.angle_alpha   90.00
_cell.angle_beta   90.00
_cell.angle_gamma   90.00
#
_symmetry.space_group_name_H-M   'P 1'
#
loop_
_entity.id
_entity.type
_entity.pdbx_description
1 polymer ?
#
loop_
_entity_poly.entity_id
_entity_poly.type
_entity_poly.pdbx_seq_one_letter_code
_entity_poly.pdbx_strand_id
1 'polypeptide(L)' 'MARSSSSNQLVVPGVQQAIDQMKFEIASEFGVKLGPDTSSRANGSVGGEITKRLVQMAEQQLGGKF' A
#
# COMPACT_ATOMS: atom_id res chain seq x y z
N MET A 1 12.89 11.28 -18.75
CA MET A 1 11.93 10.97 -17.66
C MET A 1 12.44 9.80 -16.83
N ALA A 2 12.73 10.03 -15.55
CA ALA A 2 13.11 8.96 -14.62
C ALA A 2 11.88 8.09 -14.28
N ARG A 3 11.92 6.81 -14.64
CA ARG A 3 10.91 5.80 -14.30
C ARG A 3 11.21 5.28 -12.90
N SER A 4 10.74 5.99 -11.87
CA SER A 4 10.77 5.45 -10.51
C SER A 4 9.61 4.48 -10.33
N SER A 5 9.82 3.21 -10.68
CA SER A 5 8.95 2.13 -10.21
C SER A 5 9.25 1.91 -8.74
N SER A 6 8.48 2.53 -7.86
CA SER A 6 8.48 2.18 -6.44
C SER A 6 7.86 0.79 -6.30
N SER A 7 8.71 -0.23 -6.18
CA SER A 7 8.30 -1.60 -5.85
C SER A 7 8.63 -1.83 -4.39
N ASN A 8 7.66 -1.62 -3.50
CA ASN A 8 7.79 -2.07 -2.12
C ASN A 8 7.77 -3.60 -2.12
N GLN A 9 8.91 -4.21 -1.77
CA GLN A 9 8.99 -5.65 -1.56
C GLN A 9 8.36 -5.99 -0.21
N LEU A 10 7.58 -7.07 -0.18
CA LEU A 10 7.06 -7.58 1.09
C LEU A 10 8.23 -8.12 1.93
N VAL A 11 8.38 -7.57 3.14
CA VAL A 11 9.46 -7.95 4.06
C VAL A 11 9.09 -9.19 4.88
N VAL A 12 7.80 -9.47 5.04
CA VAL A 12 7.30 -10.59 5.84
C VAL A 12 6.81 -11.72 4.93
N PRO A 13 7.33 -12.95 5.05
CA PRO A 13 6.81 -14.10 4.31
C PRO A 13 5.33 -14.36 4.64
N GLY A 14 4.52 -14.69 3.63
CA GLY A 14 3.12 -15.11 3.81
C GLY A 14 2.08 -13.98 3.93
N VAL A 15 2.47 -12.71 4.03
CA VAL A 15 1.50 -11.60 4.17
C VAL A 15 0.89 -11.12 2.85
N GLN A 16 1.30 -11.71 1.72
CA GLN A 16 0.90 -11.29 0.38
C GLN A 16 -0.62 -11.19 0.21
N GLN A 17 -1.37 -12.19 0.68
CA GLN A 17 -2.83 -12.20 0.57
C GLN A 17 -3.50 -11.06 1.35
N ALA A 18 -3.03 -10.77 2.56
CA ALA A 18 -3.58 -9.70 3.38
C ALA A 18 -3.30 -8.32 2.78
N ILE A 19 -2.08 -8.12 2.25
CA ILE A 19 -1.71 -6.88 1.57
C ILE A 19 -2.47 -6.73 0.24
N ASP A 20 -2.69 -7.82 -0.49
CA ASP A 20 -3.49 -7.79 -1.72
C ASP A 20 -4.95 -7.42 -1.45
N GLN A 21 -5.55 -7.95 -0.38
CA GLN A 21 -6.90 -7.55 0.05
C GLN A 21 -6.96 -6.04 0.33
N MET A 22 -6.05 -5.53 1.16
CA MET A 22 -5.95 -4.11 1.50
C MET A 22 -5.74 -3.24 0.25
N LYS A 23 -4.93 -3.70 -0.70
CA LYS A 23 -4.67 -3.02 -1.97
C LYS A 23 -5.96 -2.84 -2.78
N PHE A 24 -6.79 -3.88 -2.91
CA PHE A 24 -8.04 -3.79 -3.67
C PHE A 24 -9.11 -2.95 -2.95
N GLU A 25 -9.15 -3.00 -1.62
CA GLU A 25 -10.02 -2.14 -0.82
C GLU A 25 -9.67 -0.66 -1.03
N ILE A 26 -8.41 -0.28 -0.83
CA ILE A 26 -7.94 1.10 -1.01
C ILE A 26 -8.12 1.56 -2.45
N ALA A 27 -7.81 0.71 -3.43
CA ALA A 27 -8.02 1.03 -4.84
C ALA A 27 -9.49 1.36 -5.12
N SER A 28 -10.42 0.61 -4.51
CA SER A 28 -11.86 0.86 -4.61
C SER A 28 -12.26 2.17 -3.91
N GLU A 29 -11.75 2.42 -2.70
CA GLU A 29 -11.99 3.67 -1.95
C GLU A 29 -11.52 4.90 -2.73
N PHE A 30 -10.38 4.80 -3.41
CA PHE A 30 -9.79 5.91 -4.17
C PHE A 30 -10.34 6.01 -5.61
N GLY A 31 -11.21 5.09 -6.03
CA GLY A 31 -11.72 5.03 -7.40
C GLY A 31 -10.61 4.76 -8.44
N VAL A 32 -9.53 4.11 -8.04
CA VAL A 32 -8.37 3.82 -8.89
C VAL A 32 -8.48 2.39 -9.44
N LYS A 33 -8.55 2.26 -10.77
CA LYS A 33 -8.35 0.97 -11.42
C LYS A 33 -6.85 0.72 -11.56
N LEU A 34 -6.28 -0.23 -10.81
CA LEU A 34 -4.86 -0.54 -10.93
C LEU A 34 -4.54 -1.16 -12.30
N GLY A 35 -3.45 -0.71 -12.92
CA GLY A 35 -3.04 -1.23 -14.22
C GLY A 35 -2.00 -0.39 -14.94
N PRO A 36 -1.45 -0.89 -16.06
CA PRO A 36 -0.43 -0.19 -16.84
C PRO A 36 -0.95 1.09 -17.50
N ASP A 37 -2.25 1.15 -17.82
CA ASP A 37 -2.90 2.33 -18.41
C ASP A 37 -3.24 3.43 -17.39
N THR A 38 -3.14 3.10 -16.10
CA THR A 38 -3.38 4.05 -15.01
C THR A 38 -2.11 4.82 -14.69
N SER A 39 -2.25 6.12 -14.44
CA SER A 39 -1.10 6.98 -14.15
C SER A 39 -0.25 6.42 -13.00
N SER A 40 1.07 6.54 -13.11
CA SER A 40 1.99 6.08 -12.06
C SER A 40 1.68 6.70 -10.69
N ARG A 41 1.16 7.94 -10.68
CA ARG A 41 0.75 8.63 -9.45
C ARG A 41 -0.49 7.98 -8.82
N ALA A 42 -1.49 7.61 -9.62
CA ALA A 42 -2.69 6.94 -9.11
C ALA A 42 -2.41 5.50 -8.66
N ASN A 43 -1.58 4.75 -9.38
CA ASN A 43 -1.10 3.45 -8.90
C ASN A 43 -0.28 3.61 -7.60
N GLY A 44 0.57 4.64 -7.54
CA GLY A 44 1.42 4.93 -6.39
C GLY A 44 0.65 5.39 -5.15
N SER A 45 -0.48 6.09 -5.29
CA SER A 45 -1.27 6.54 -4.13
C SER A 45 -1.86 5.37 -3.35
N VAL A 46 -2.26 4.28 -4.03
CA VAL A 46 -2.72 3.05 -3.37
C VAL A 46 -1.62 2.42 -2.52
N GLY A 47 -0.40 2.28 -3.07
CA GLY A 47 0.75 1.74 -2.33
C GLY A 47 1.21 2.61 -1.16
N GLY A 48 1.12 3.93 -1.31
CA GLY A 48 1.39 4.89 -0.24
C GLY A 48 0.41 4.75 0.93
N GLU A 49 -0.88 4.58 0.63
CA GLU A 49 -1.92 4.43 1.65
C GLU A 49 -1.81 3.10 2.41
N ILE A 50 -1.47 2.00 1.71
CA ILE A 50 -1.14 0.71 2.37
C ILE A 50 -0.03 0.92 3.41
N THR A 51 1.07 1.56 3.01
CA THR A 51 2.21 1.83 3.90
C THR A 51 1.80 2.68 5.09
N LYS A 52 1.00 3.73 4.85
CA LYS A 52 0.49 4.62 5.89
C LYS A 52 -0.37 3.87 6.92
N ARG A 53 -1.32 3.03 6.48
CA ARG A 53 -2.16 2.23 7.38
C ARG A 53 -1.33 1.23 8.20
N LEU A 54 -0.36 0.56 7.56
CA LEU A 54 0.55 -0.36 8.26
C LEU A 54 1.37 0.34 9.35
N VAL A 55 1.92 1.51 9.05
CA VAL A 55 2.66 2.31 10.04
C VAL A 55 1.73 2.76 11.18
N GLN A 56 0.55 3.28 10.86
CA GLN A 56 -0.43 3.69 11.89
C GLN A 56 -0.82 2.52 12.81
N MET A 57 -1.06 1.32 12.27
CA MET A 57 -1.35 0.13 13.08
C MET A 57 -0.17 -0.27 13.95
N ALA A 58 1.06 -0.17 13.44
CA ALA A 58 2.26 -0.44 14.21
C ALA A 58 2.45 0.59 15.33
N GLU A 59 2.24 1.88 15.05
CA GLU A 59 2.30 2.97 16.03
C GLU A 59 1.27 2.77 17.14
N GLN A 60 0.06 2.32 16.84
CA GLN A 60 -0.95 2.00 17.86
C GLN A 60 -0.55 0.81 18.75
N GLN A 61 0.04 -0.24 18.16
CA GLN A 61 0.51 -1.42 18.91
C GLN A 61 1.74 -1.13 19.77
N LEU A 62 2.60 -0.21 19.32
CA LEU A 62 3.81 0.20 20.04
C LEU A 62 3.50 1.29 21.08
N GLY A 63 2.58 2.20 20.79
CA GLY A 63 2.18 3.30 21.66
C GLY A 63 1.37 2.87 22.89
N GLY A 64 0.79 1.66 22.90
CA GLY A 64 0.16 1.06 24.08
C GLY A 64 1.10 0.29 25.01
N LYS A 65 2.41 0.28 24.74
CA LYS A 65 3.42 -0.48 25.51
C LYS A 65 4.26 0.37 26.47
N PHE A 66 3.82 1.57 26.80
CA PHE A 66 4.43 2.43 27.81
C PHE A 66 3.38 2.99 28.76
#